data_AF-A0A5M8RQV8-F1
#
_entry.id   AF-A0A5M8RQV8-F1
#
_cell.length_a   1.000
_cell.length_b   1.000
_cell.length_c   1.000
_cell.angle_alpha   90.00
_cell.angle_beta   90.00
_cell.angle_gamma   90.00
#
_symmetry.space_group_name_H-M   'P 1'
#
loop_
_entity.id
_entity.type
_entity.pdbx_description
1 polymer ?
#
loop_
_entity_poly.entity_id
_entity_poly.type
_entity_poly.pdbx_seq_one_letter_code
_entity_poly.pdbx_strand_id
1 'polypeptide(L)' 'MTEQEQFERLKRNILVLDMSLSDAPFHGVNHDQIDGIKFAIKKTLKDTGITIESLIEERDKKDWFKP' A
#
# COMPACT_ATOMS: atom_id res chain seq x y z
N MET A 1 -0.98 -19.24 10.33
CA MET A 1 -0.53 -17.85 10.15
C MET A 1 -0.98 -17.08 11.38
N THR A 2 -0.05 -16.47 12.10
CA THR A 2 -0.35 -15.71 13.32
C THR A 2 -1.02 -14.38 12.96
N GLU A 3 -1.67 -13.74 13.94
CA GLU A 3 -2.25 -12.40 13.75
C GLU A 3 -1.19 -11.39 13.31
N GLN A 4 0.01 -11.49 13.86
CA GLN A 4 1.14 -10.65 13.50
C GLN A 4 1.57 -10.85 12.04
N GLU A 5 1.65 -12.10 11.56
CA GLU A 5 1.95 -12.40 10.16
C GLU A 5 0.86 -11.87 9.21
N GLN A 6 -0.41 -11.95 9.60
CA GLN A 6 -1.52 -11.39 8.84
C GLN A 6 -1.42 -9.87 8.74
N PHE A 7 -1.13 -9.20 9.85
CA PHE A 7 -0.97 -7.76 9.89
C PHE A 7 0.20 -7.27 9.03
N GLU A 8 1.34 -7.96 9.08
CA GLU A 8 2.49 -7.67 8.20
C GLU A 8 2.15 -7.84 6.72
N ARG A 9 1.39 -8.89 6.37
CA ARG A 9 0.89 -9.07 4.99
C ARG A 9 -0.05 -7.97 4.56
N LEU A 10 -0.96 -7.51 5.43
CA LEU A 10 -1.86 -6.40 5.12
C LEU A 10 -1.10 -5.11 4.83
N LYS A 11 -0.09 -4.77 5.65
CA LYS A 11 0.80 -3.63 5.40
C LYS A 11 1.47 -3.70 4.03
N ARG A 12 2.04 -4.88 3.69
CA ARG A 12 2.69 -5.10 2.40
C ARG A 12 1.71 -4.98 1.23
N ASN A 13 0.51 -5.54 1.36
CA ASN A 13 -0.52 -5.47 0.33
C ASN A 13 -1.00 -4.03 0.08
N ILE A 14 -1.14 -3.22 1.13
CA ILE A 14 -1.50 -1.79 0.99
C ILE A 14 -0.41 -1.04 0.23
N LEU A 15 0.87 -1.28 0.55
CA LEU A 15 1.98 -0.66 -0.17
C LEU A 15 2.05 -1.11 -1.62
N VAL A 16 1.85 -2.39 -1.90
CA VAL A 16 1.79 -2.92 -3.28
C VAL A 16 0.66 -2.24 -4.05
N LEU A 17 -0.52 -2.11 -3.46
CA LEU A 17 -1.66 -1.44 -4.09
C LEU A 17 -1.30 0.00 -4.47
N ASP A 18 -0.72 0.78 -3.55
CA ASP A 18 -0.31 2.16 -3.82
C ASP A 18 0.72 2.23 -4.96
N MET A 19 1.72 1.35 -4.95
CA MET A 19 2.74 1.28 -6.01
C MET A 19 2.13 0.91 -7.37
N SER A 20 1.18 -0.03 -7.41
CA SER A 20 0.47 -0.44 -8.63
C SER A 20 -0.45 0.65 -9.20
N LEU A 21 -0.69 1.76 -8.50
CA LEU A 21 -1.39 2.90 -9.09
C LEU A 21 -0.53 3.65 -10.11
N SER A 22 0.79 3.43 -10.12
CA SER A 22 1.71 4.09 -11.06
C SER A 22 1.55 3.58 -12.50
N ASP A 23 1.27 2.30 -12.68
CA ASP A 23 1.07 1.65 -13.98
C ASP A 23 -0.41 1.40 -14.32
N ALA A 24 -1.32 1.57 -13.35
CA ALA A 24 -2.77 1.49 -13.56
C ALA A 24 -3.33 2.28 -14.77
N PRO A 25 -2.80 3.49 -15.13
CA PRO A 25 -3.23 4.18 -16.34
C PRO A 25 -3.04 3.38 -17.64
N PHE A 26 -1.99 2.55 -17.72
CA PHE A 26 -1.75 1.68 -18.88
C PHE A 26 -2.75 0.52 -18.97
N HIS A 27 -3.55 0.31 -17.91
CA HIS A 27 -4.60 -0.70 -17.82
C HIS A 27 -6.00 -0.11 -17.85
N GLY A 28 -6.15 1.15 -18.29
CA GLY A 28 -7.45 1.80 -18.48
C GLY A 28 -8.06 2.42 -17.21
N VAL A 29 -7.27 2.55 -16.14
CA VAL A 29 -7.70 3.26 -14.92
C VAL A 29 -7.47 4.76 -15.10
N ASN A 30 -8.51 5.55 -14.93
CA ASN A 30 -8.42 7.01 -15.07
C ASN A 30 -8.01 7.71 -13.76
N HIS A 31 -7.72 9.01 -13.85
CA HIS A 31 -7.27 9.81 -12.71
C HIS A 31 -8.29 9.84 -11.55
N ASP A 32 -9.59 9.99 -11.83
CA ASP A 32 -10.63 10.03 -10.80
C ASP A 32 -10.70 8.70 -10.02
N GLN A 33 -10.53 7.58 -10.71
CA GLN A 33 -10.47 6.25 -10.09
C GLN A 33 -9.22 6.10 -9.22
N ILE A 34 -8.06 6.58 -9.68
CA ILE A 34 -6.82 6.57 -8.90
C ILE A 34 -6.99 7.41 -7.63
N ASP A 35 -7.58 8.60 -7.73
CA ASP A 35 -7.82 9.48 -6.59
C ASP A 35 -8.80 8.85 -5.59
N GLY A 36 -9.83 8.16 -6.09
CA GLY A 36 -10.74 7.36 -5.27
C GLY A 36 -10.02 6.25 -4.50
N ILE A 37 -9.11 5.52 -5.14
CA ILE A 37 -8.33 4.46 -4.48
C ILE A 37 -7.38 5.05 -3.43
N LYS A 38 -6.67 6.14 -3.75
CA LYS A 38 -5.81 6.84 -2.78
C LYS A 38 -6.58 7.33 -1.57
N PHE A 39 -7.79 7.85 -1.77
CA PHE A 39 -8.69 8.22 -0.69
C PHE A 39 -9.07 7.01 0.18
N ALA A 40 -9.41 5.88 -0.43
CA ALA A 40 -9.75 4.65 0.29
C ALA A 40 -8.57 4.11 1.12
N ILE A 41 -7.35 4.11 0.55
CA ILE A 41 -6.12 3.77 1.27
C ILE A 41 -5.94 4.68 2.49
N LYS A 42 -6.03 6.00 2.30
CA LYS A 42 -5.90 6.99 3.39
C LYS A 42 -6.94 6.78 4.49
N LYS A 43 -8.19 6.43 4.14
CA LYS A 43 -9.24 6.13 5.10
C LYS A 43 -9.00 4.83 5.86
N THR A 44 -8.47 3.82 5.18
CA THR A 44 -8.16 2.51 5.79
C THR A 44 -7.04 2.64 6.82
N LEU A 45 -6.03 3.47 6.54
CA LEU A 45 -4.91 3.72 7.45
C LEU A 45 -5.22 4.77 8.53
N LYS A 46 -6.40 5.41 8.47
CA LYS A 46 -6.79 6.45 9.42
C LYS A 46 -6.74 5.90 10.85
N ASP A 47 -6.16 6.67 11.77
CA ASP A 47 -6.05 6.37 13.20
C ASP A 47 -5.15 5.17 13.55
N THR A 48 -4.51 4.51 12.57
CA THR A 48 -3.54 3.42 12.79
C THR A 48 -2.12 3.90 13.07
N GLY A 49 -1.82 5.17 12.78
CA GLY A 49 -0.46 5.73 12.80
C GLY A 49 0.43 5.30 11.63
N ILE A 50 -0.05 4.42 10.75
CA ILE A 50 0.67 3.95 9.56
C ILE A 50 0.46 4.96 8.42
N THR A 51 1.56 5.31 7.75
CA THR A 51 1.55 6.10 6.51
C THR A 51 2.23 5.34 5.38
N ILE A 52 1.98 5.72 4.13
CA ILE A 52 2.67 5.10 2.98
C ILE A 52 4.19 5.29 3.10
N GLU A 53 4.65 6.45 3.57
CA GLU A 53 6.06 6.73 3.81
C GLU A 53 6.65 5.77 4.85
N SER A 54 5.94 5.53 5.96
CA SER A 54 6.38 4.56 6.97
C SER A 54 6.45 3.13 6.43
N LEU A 55 5.55 2.77 5.50
CA LEU A 55 5.56 1.46 4.83
C LEU A 55 6.73 1.35 3.84
N ILE A 56 7.11 2.44 3.15
CA ILE A 56 8.29 2.48 2.28
C ILE A 56 9.57 2.30 3.10
N GLU A 57 9.70 2.99 4.24
CA GLU A 57 10.84 2.79 5.13
C GLU A 57 10.91 1.36 5.67
N GLU A 58 9.76 0.80 6.04
CA GLU A 58 9.66 -0.56 6.54
C GLU A 58 10.02 -1.58 5.46
N ARG A 59 9.55 -1.38 4.22
CA ARG A 59 9.93 -2.16 3.03
C ARG A 59 11.44 -2.21 2.86
N ASP A 60 12.10 -1.06 2.96
CA ASP A 60 13.55 -0.94 2.75
C ASP A 60 14.34 -1.58 3.90
N LYS A 61 13.86 -1.46 5.14
CA LYS A 61 14.47 -2.11 6.32
C LYS A 61 14.29 -3.63 6.31
N LYS A 62 13.15 -4.12 5.81
CA LYS A 62 12.75 -5.54 5.82
C LYS A 62 12.98 -6.25 4.49
N ASP A 63 13.56 -5.57 3.51
CA ASP A 63 13.85 -6.12 2.18
C ASP A 63 12.66 -6.78 1.50
N TRP A 64 11.46 -6.21 1.65
CA TRP A 64 10.21 -6.87 1.24
C TRP A 64 10.17 -7.30 -0.23
N PHE A 65 10.86 -6.63 -1.14
CA PHE A 65 10.81 -6.97 -2.57
C PHE A 65 12.20 -7.18 -3.17
N LYS A 66 13.21 -7.50 -2.35
CA LYS A 66 14.47 -7.97 -2.89
C LYS A 66 14.24 -9.31 -3.63
N PRO A 67 14.90 -9.52 -4.79
CA PRO A 67 14.82 -10.78 -5.54
C PRO A 67 15.20 -12.00 -4.71
#